data_AF-F0S3X1-F1
#
_entry.id   AF-F0S3X1-F1
#
_cell.length_a   1.000
_cell.length_b   1.000
_cell.length_c   1.000
_cell.angle_alpha   90.00
_cell.angle_beta   90.00
_cell.angle_gamma   90.00
#
_symmetry.space_group_name_H-M   'P 1'
#
loop_
_entity.id
_entity.type
_entity.pdbx_description
1 polymer ?
#
loop_
_entity_poly.entity_id
_entity_poly.type
_entity_poly.pdbx_seq_one_letter_code
_entity_poly.pdbx_strand_id
1 'polypeptide(L)'
;MAENKKLSFIATGIRLHMKECFLRFSGLFKRYDYCIAFYSIPEGLKAEKYLKGFKAVSIPLPNEIYKGWGVGILVKEEDKDRLLEHLKENGVSISGLFKRVGTRFEEVR
;
A
#
# COMPACT_ATOMS: atom_id res chain seq x y z
N MET A 1 -27.32 -10.05 0.75
CA MET A 1 -26.40 -8.89 0.56
C MET A 1 -25.07 -9.00 1.32
N ALA A 2 -24.95 -9.78 2.40
CA ALA A 2 -23.69 -9.93 3.16
C ALA A 2 -22.63 -10.83 2.49
N GLU A 3 -23.04 -11.90 1.81
CA GLU A 3 -22.12 -12.85 1.15
C GLU A 3 -21.29 -12.21 0.03
N ASN A 4 -21.90 -11.29 -0.73
CA ASN A 4 -21.24 -10.64 -1.86
C ASN A 4 -20.08 -9.73 -1.42
N LYS A 5 -20.22 -9.06 -0.26
CA LYS A 5 -19.13 -8.28 0.36
C LYS A 5 -17.98 -9.16 0.82
N LYS A 6 -18.28 -10.33 1.41
CA LYS A 6 -17.25 -11.26 1.87
C LYS A 6 -16.41 -11.78 0.71
N LEU A 7 -17.06 -12.14 -0.40
CA LEU A 7 -16.39 -12.59 -1.61
C LEU A 7 -15.50 -11.49 -2.22
N SER A 8 -15.98 -10.24 -2.25
CA SER A 8 -15.19 -9.11 -2.75
C SER A 8 -13.95 -8.82 -1.91
N PHE A 9 -14.02 -8.97 -0.59
CA PHE A 9 -12.84 -8.83 0.29
C PHE A 9 -11.83 -9.95 0.06
N ILE A 10 -12.29 -11.21 -0.06
CA ILE A 10 -11.41 -12.35 -0.35
C ILE A 10 -10.71 -12.15 -1.71
N ALA A 11 -11.46 -11.80 -2.75
CA ALA A 11 -10.90 -11.52 -4.07
C ALA A 11 -9.89 -10.37 -4.04
N THR A 12 -10.17 -9.32 -3.25
CA THR A 12 -9.25 -8.20 -3.05
C THR A 12 -7.96 -8.63 -2.38
N GLY A 13 -8.03 -9.44 -1.32
CA GLY A 13 -6.86 -10.01 -0.65
C GLY A 13 -6.01 -10.85 -1.61
N ILE A 14 -6.63 -11.76 -2.36
CA ILE A 14 -5.93 -12.58 -3.36
C ILE A 14 -5.23 -11.70 -4.41
N ARG A 15 -5.93 -10.68 -4.95
CA ARG A 15 -5.34 -9.74 -5.91
C ARG A 15 -4.11 -9.03 -5.35
N LEU A 16 -4.18 -8.55 -4.11
CA LEU A 16 -3.07 -7.86 -3.46
C LEU A 16 -1.87 -8.82 -3.26
N HIS A 17 -2.10 -10.04 -2.77
CA HIS A 17 -1.03 -11.02 -2.61
C HIS A 17 -0.41 -11.46 -3.94
N MET A 18 -1.21 -11.62 -5.00
CA MET A 18 -0.69 -11.91 -6.34
C MET A 18 0.23 -10.79 -6.85
N LYS A 19 -0.15 -9.52 -6.65
CA LYS A 19 0.71 -8.37 -7.00
C LYS A 19 2.03 -8.41 -6.22
N GLU A 20 1.98 -8.64 -4.92
CA GLU A 20 3.19 -8.74 -4.10
C GLU A 20 4.10 -9.87 -4.59
N CYS A 21 3.54 -11.06 -4.82
CA CYS A 21 4.28 -12.22 -5.30
C CYS A 21 4.97 -11.91 -6.64
N PHE A 22 4.23 -11.32 -7.58
CA PHE A 22 4.79 -10.90 -8.87
C PHE A 22 5.92 -9.88 -8.71
N LEU A 23 5.73 -8.86 -7.87
CA LEU A 23 6.74 -7.83 -7.62
C LEU A 23 8.01 -8.41 -6.98
N ARG A 24 7.87 -9.34 -6.04
CA ARG A 24 9.00 -10.01 -5.39
C ARG A 24 9.73 -10.92 -6.37
N PHE A 25 9.00 -11.73 -7.13
CA PHE A 25 9.57 -12.65 -8.12
C PHE A 25 10.31 -11.91 -9.25
N SER A 26 9.73 -10.81 -9.75
CA SER A 26 10.35 -9.98 -10.80
C SER A 26 11.47 -9.06 -10.29
N GLY A 27 11.72 -9.02 -8.98
CA GLY A 27 12.68 -8.09 -8.36
C GLY A 27 12.22 -6.62 -8.33
N LEU A 28 11.05 -6.31 -8.89
CA LEU A 28 10.50 -4.94 -8.92
C LEU A 28 10.12 -4.41 -7.54
N PHE A 29 9.84 -5.30 -6.57
CA PHE A 29 9.52 -4.92 -5.19
C PHE A 29 10.59 -4.01 -4.56
N LYS A 30 11.88 -4.27 -4.87
CA LYS A 30 13.02 -3.50 -4.36
C LYS A 30 13.17 -2.12 -4.99
N ARG A 31 12.43 -1.82 -6.08
CA ARG A 31 12.46 -0.52 -6.77
C ARG A 31 11.58 0.54 -6.11
N TYR A 32 10.84 0.18 -5.07
CA TYR A 32 10.01 1.09 -4.31
C TYR A 32 10.70 1.41 -2.98
N ASP A 33 10.80 2.70 -2.69
CA ASP A 33 11.60 3.24 -1.59
C ASP A 33 10.78 3.38 -0.31
N TYR A 34 9.45 3.52 -0.43
CA TYR A 34 8.55 3.73 0.69
C TYR A 34 7.36 2.79 0.66
N CYS A 35 6.80 2.52 1.83
CA CYS A 35 5.50 1.91 2.02
C CYS A 35 4.63 2.82 2.90
N ILE A 36 3.46 3.19 2.40
CA ILE A 36 2.43 3.91 3.15
C ILE A 36 1.48 2.88 3.75
N ALA A 37 1.27 2.96 5.06
CA ALA A 37 0.33 2.11 5.79
C ALA A 37 -0.96 2.87 6.13
N PHE A 38 -2.05 2.13 6.36
CA PHE A 38 -3.38 2.69 6.63
C PHE A 38 -3.97 2.12 7.93
N TYR A 39 -4.83 2.91 8.58
CA TYR A 39 -5.53 2.51 9.81
C TYR A 39 -6.59 1.42 9.56
N SER A 40 -7.05 1.24 8.32
CA SER A 40 -8.10 0.29 7.98
C SER A 40 -7.94 -0.22 6.54
N ILE A 41 -8.46 -1.41 6.25
CA ILE A 41 -8.56 -1.93 4.88
C ILE A 41 -9.38 -0.99 3.99
N PRO A 42 -10.57 -0.50 4.39
CA PRO A 42 -11.33 0.49 3.61
C PRO A 42 -10.53 1.72 3.20
N GLU A 43 -9.70 2.27 4.10
CA GLU A 43 -8.87 3.45 3.81
C GLU A 43 -7.80 3.12 2.76
N GLY A 44 -7.13 1.98 2.90
CA GLY A 44 -6.17 1.52 1.90
C GLY A 44 -6.81 1.27 0.53
N LEU A 45 -8.01 0.70 0.49
CA LEU A 45 -8.76 0.50 -0.76
C LEU A 45 -9.30 1.82 -1.34
N LYS A 46 -9.62 2.80 -0.51
CA LYS A 46 -9.93 4.16 -0.94
C LYS A 46 -8.69 4.79 -1.60
N ALA A 47 -7.52 4.65 -0.97
CA ALA A 47 -6.25 5.16 -1.48
C ALA A 47 -5.88 4.59 -2.86
N GLU A 48 -6.20 3.32 -3.15
CA GLU A 48 -5.95 2.70 -4.46
C GLU A 48 -6.55 3.49 -5.64
N LYS A 49 -7.69 4.15 -5.42
CA LYS A 49 -8.39 4.92 -6.46
C LYS A 49 -7.61 6.16 -6.90
N TYR A 50 -6.65 6.61 -6.10
CA TYR A 50 -5.86 7.82 -6.30
C TYR A 50 -4.42 7.54 -6.76
N LEU A 51 -4.09 6.29 -7.10
CA LEU A 51 -2.72 5.92 -7.52
C LEU A 51 -2.44 6.18 -9.00
N LYS A 52 -3.47 6.47 -9.81
CA LYS A 52 -3.28 6.67 -11.26
C LYS A 52 -2.41 7.90 -11.51
N GLY A 53 -1.32 7.72 -12.25
CA GLY A 53 -0.35 8.78 -12.53
C GLY A 53 0.82 8.85 -11.53
N PHE A 54 0.87 7.94 -10.55
CA PHE A 54 1.99 7.78 -9.63
C PHE A 54 2.70 6.45 -9.87
N LYS A 55 4.02 6.42 -9.65
CA LYS A 55 4.84 5.21 -9.59
C LYS A 55 4.63 4.52 -8.25
N ALA A 56 3.39 4.11 -8.01
CA ALA A 56 2.94 3.50 -6.79
C ALA A 56 2.10 2.24 -7.07
N VAL A 57 2.11 1.30 -6.14
CA VAL A 57 1.35 0.06 -6.26
C VAL A 57 0.86 -0.40 -4.89
N SER A 58 -0.37 -0.88 -4.85
CA SER A 58 -0.95 -1.50 -3.67
C SER A 58 -0.56 -2.97 -3.53
N ILE A 59 -0.26 -3.34 -2.30
CA ILE A 59 0.10 -4.69 -1.87
C ILE A 59 -0.59 -4.99 -0.52
N PRO A 60 -0.64 -6.24 -0.05
CA PRO A 60 -0.84 -6.49 1.38
C PRO A 60 0.22 -5.73 2.17
N LEU A 61 -0.15 -5.24 3.35
CA LEU A 61 0.83 -4.60 4.22
C LEU A 61 1.98 -5.59 4.50
N PRO A 62 3.25 -5.24 4.21
CA PRO A 62 4.37 -6.12 4.50
C PRO A 62 4.41 -6.54 5.98
N ASN A 63 4.70 -7.82 6.24
CA ASN A 63 4.66 -8.40 7.60
C ASN A 63 5.62 -7.71 8.59
N GLU A 64 6.66 -7.06 8.08
CA GLU A 64 7.61 -6.27 8.88
C GLU A 64 7.04 -4.94 9.40
N ILE A 65 5.89 -4.49 8.87
CA ILE A 65 5.22 -3.26 9.30
C ILE A 65 4.12 -3.60 10.31
N TYR A 66 4.36 -3.28 11.58
CA TYR A 66 3.44 -3.56 12.69
C TYR A 66 2.32 -2.52 12.87
N LYS A 67 2.45 -1.35 12.24
CA LYS A 67 1.49 -0.24 12.35
C LYS A 67 0.66 -0.09 11.06
N GLY A 68 -0.43 -0.85 10.95
CA GLY A 68 -1.40 -0.72 9.87
C GLY A 68 -2.20 -1.99 9.65
N TRP A 69 -3.22 -1.90 8.78
CA TRP A 69 -4.16 -3.01 8.55
C TRP A 69 -4.31 -3.34 7.07
N GLY A 70 -3.84 -4.53 6.69
CA GLY A 70 -4.23 -5.28 5.49
C GLY A 70 -3.81 -4.72 4.12
N VAL A 71 -3.59 -3.42 3.96
CA VAL A 71 -3.17 -2.80 2.68
C VAL A 71 -1.99 -1.87 2.91
N GLY A 72 -0.97 -1.97 2.06
CA GLY A 72 0.14 -1.03 1.96
C GLY A 72 0.25 -0.48 0.54
N ILE A 73 0.71 0.76 0.40
CA ILE A 73 1.06 1.35 -0.90
C ILE A 73 2.56 1.52 -0.97
N LEU A 74 3.19 0.76 -1.86
CA LEU A 74 4.57 0.98 -2.24
C LEU A 74 4.66 2.18 -3.16
N VAL A 75 5.60 3.09 -2.92
CA VAL A 75 5.82 4.28 -3.75
C VAL A 75 7.32 4.56 -3.89
N LYS A 76 7.72 5.09 -5.05
CA LYS A 76 9.08 5.58 -5.28
C LYS A 76 9.31 6.94 -4.64
N GLU A 77 10.54 7.24 -4.26
CA GLU A 77 10.93 8.53 -3.66
C GLU A 77 10.40 9.73 -4.46
N GLU A 78 10.57 9.71 -5.79
CA GLU A 78 10.17 10.79 -6.70
C GLU A 78 8.69 11.17 -6.67
N ASP A 79 7.81 10.24 -6.26
CA ASP A 79 6.36 10.45 -6.21
C ASP A 79 5.81 10.47 -4.77
N LYS A 80 6.66 10.20 -3.76
CA LYS A 80 6.26 10.02 -2.36
C LYS A 80 5.51 11.24 -1.82
N ASP A 81 6.13 12.41 -1.89
CA ASP A 81 5.55 13.63 -1.30
C ASP A 81 4.29 14.08 -2.04
N ARG A 82 4.31 14.03 -3.38
CA ARG A 82 3.14 14.35 -4.21
C ARG A 82 1.98 13.40 -3.95
N LEU A 83 2.24 12.11 -3.74
CA LEU A 83 1.21 11.13 -3.43
C LEU A 83 0.63 11.38 -2.03
N LEU A 84 1.46 11.65 -1.02
CA LEU A 84 1.00 11.94 0.34
C LEU A 84 0.09 13.16 0.39
N GLU A 85 0.45 14.22 -0.31
CA GLU A 85 -0.38 15.42 -0.44
C GLU A 85 -1.69 15.10 -1.16
N HIS A 86 -1.63 14.41 -2.31
CA HIS A 86 -2.82 14.03 -3.06
C HIS A 86 -3.80 13.15 -2.25
N LEU A 87 -3.27 12.20 -1.46
CA LEU A 87 -4.09 11.38 -0.56
C LEU A 87 -4.74 12.24 0.54
N LYS A 88 -3.99 13.17 1.14
CA LYS A 88 -4.51 14.08 2.16
C LYS A 88 -5.62 14.98 1.61
N GLU A 89 -5.44 15.57 0.43
CA GLU A 89 -6.45 16.40 -0.25
C GLU A 89 -7.75 15.63 -0.54
N ASN A 90 -7.64 14.34 -0.83
CA ASN A 90 -8.77 13.44 -1.06
C ASN A 90 -9.32 12.80 0.23
N GLY A 91 -8.90 13.30 1.39
CA GLY A 91 -9.38 12.85 2.71
C GLY A 91 -9.03 11.40 3.02
N VAL A 92 -7.84 10.94 2.62
CA VAL A 92 -7.30 9.63 2.98
C VAL A 92 -6.29 9.82 4.11
N SER A 93 -6.54 9.16 5.24
CA SER A 93 -5.64 9.16 6.39
C SER A 93 -4.70 7.95 6.37
N ILE A 94 -3.41 8.20 6.61
CA ILE A 94 -2.38 7.16 6.71
C ILE A 94 -2.06 6.85 8.17
N SER A 95 -1.69 5.61 8.48
CA SER A 95 -1.22 5.22 9.82
C SER A 95 0.27 5.42 10.02
N GLY A 96 1.04 5.44 8.93
CA GLY A 96 2.47 5.67 8.97
C GLY A 96 3.10 5.62 7.59
N LEU A 97 4.30 6.17 7.49
CA LEU A 97 5.18 6.13 6.34
C LEU A 97 6.46 5.39 6.72
N PHE A 98 6.81 4.39 5.91
CA PHE A 98 7.96 3.54 6.15
C PHE A 98 8.93 3.62 4.99
N LYS A 99 10.21 3.85 5.27
CA LYS A 99 11.28 3.85 4.27
C LYS A 99 11.93 2.47 4.20
N ARG A 100 12.26 2.02 3.00
CA ARG A 100 12.99 0.78 2.79
C ARG A 100 14.45 0.95 3.23
N VAL A 101 14.91 0.05 4.08
CA VAL A 101 16.31 -0.08 4.51
C VAL A 101 16.74 -1.53 4.31
N GLY A 102 17.55 -1.77 3.28
CA GLY A 102 17.93 -3.12 2.86
C GLY A 102 16.70 -3.95 2.45
N THR A 103 16.38 -4.98 3.24
CA THR A 103 15.23 -5.88 3.01
C THR A 103 14.01 -5.55 3.85
N ARG A 104 14.07 -4.53 4.71
CA ARG A 104 13.03 -4.18 5.67
C ARG A 104 12.51 -2.76 5.46
N PHE A 105 11.50 -2.40 6.23
CA PHE A 105 10.90 -1.09 6.29
C PHE A 105 11.06 -0.50 7.70
N GLU A 106 11.49 0.76 7.77
CA GLU A 106 11.65 1.51 9.01
C GLU A 106 10.71 2.71 9.00
N GLU A 107 10.03 2.96 10.12
CA GLU A 107 9.10 4.08 10.27
C GLU A 107 9.85 5.41 10.21
N VAL A 108 9.38 6.32 9.36
CA VAL A 108 9.94 7.67 9.23
C VAL A 108 8.92 8.76 9.56
N ARG A 109 7.63 8.42 9.64
CA ARG A 109 6.55 9.32 10.05
C ARG A 109 5.30 8.55 10.45
#